data_AF-A0A9W6QE61-F1
#
_entry.id   AF-A0A9W6QE61-F1
#
_cell.length_a   1.000
_cell.length_b   1.000
_cell.length_c   1.000
_cell.angle_alpha   90.00
_cell.angle_beta   90.00
_cell.angle_gamma   90.00
#
_symmetry.space_group_name_H-M   'P 1'
#
loop_
_entity.id
_entity.type
_entity.pdbx_description
1 polymer ?
#
loop_
_entity_poly.entity_id
_entity_poly.type
_entity_poly.pdbx_seq_one_letter_code
_entity_poly.pdbx_strand_id
1 'polypeptide(L)'
;MDPGDWPGDFGAMILAGQDGSCQGIFLRYDLLGGRGPAMLIGNVPQESPARESEDGVPLEARELLASLENEEEVEFVSAEDFPVMLGDDLLIVRKVKVTEERLYCSQFGRSDGVQVTIASWDRPISDDLYQLLKPLPAEMFQQG
;
A
#
# COMPACT_ATOMS: atom_id res chain seq x y z
N MET A 1 -11.65 -20.14 4.00
CA MET A 1 -10.22 -20.40 3.85
C MET A 1 -9.58 -19.65 4.99
N ASP A 2 -8.88 -20.33 5.89
CA ASP A 2 -8.23 -19.62 7.00
C ASP A 2 -7.04 -18.82 6.46
N PRO A 3 -6.71 -17.64 7.02
CA PRO A 3 -5.55 -16.86 6.59
C PRO A 3 -4.22 -17.64 6.64
N GLY A 4 -4.14 -18.68 7.48
CA GLY A 4 -2.99 -19.60 7.55
C GLY A 4 -2.91 -20.63 6.43
N ASP A 5 -3.94 -20.76 5.59
CA ASP A 5 -3.97 -21.65 4.42
C ASP A 5 -3.41 -20.97 3.16
N TRP A 6 -3.14 -19.67 3.22
CA TRP A 6 -2.57 -18.93 2.10
C TRP A 6 -1.08 -19.25 1.94
N PRO A 7 -0.62 -19.56 0.71
CA PRO A 7 0.81 -19.73 0.47
C PRO A 7 1.51 -18.41 0.77
N GLY A 8 2.50 -18.42 1.67
CA GLY A 8 3.32 -17.26 1.96
C GLY A 8 3.37 -16.80 3.41
N ASP A 9 4.21 -15.80 3.67
CA ASP A 9 4.32 -15.13 4.96
C ASP A 9 3.48 -13.85 4.96
N PHE A 10 2.55 -13.76 5.91
CA PHE A 10 1.76 -12.56 6.16
C PHE A 10 2.30 -11.83 7.39
N GLY A 11 2.64 -10.55 7.24
CA GLY A 11 3.07 -9.67 8.32
C GLY A 11 2.16 -8.46 8.41
N ALA A 12 1.76 -8.10 9.63
CA ALA A 12 1.13 -6.82 9.92
C ALA A 12 2.01 -6.04 10.89
N MET A 13 2.25 -4.76 10.61
CA MET A 13 2.96 -3.86 11.51
C MET A 13 2.25 -2.52 11.62
N ILE A 14 2.45 -1.86 12.76
CA ILE A 14 1.91 -0.54 13.05
C ILE A 14 3.06 0.47 13.04
N LEU A 15 2.89 1.54 12.28
CA LEU A 15 3.74 2.72 12.40
C LEU A 15 3.21 3.55 13.57
N ALA A 16 3.98 3.62 14.65
CA ALA A 16 3.63 4.38 15.84
C ALA A 16 4.22 5.79 15.78
N GLY A 17 3.41 6.79 16.13
CA GLY A 17 3.87 8.16 16.37
C GLY A 17 4.68 8.25 17.65
N GLN A 18 5.45 9.34 17.80
CA GLN A 18 6.23 9.60 19.03
C GLN A 18 5.35 9.73 20.29
N ASP A 19 4.07 10.06 20.10
CA ASP A 19 3.03 10.15 21.12
C ASP A 19 2.27 8.82 21.34
N GLY A 20 2.66 7.74 20.64
CA GLY A 20 2.01 6.43 20.70
C GLY A 20 0.75 6.31 19.83
N SER A 21 0.39 7.33 19.04
CA SER A 21 -0.71 7.26 18.09
C SER A 21 -0.40 6.29 16.92
N CYS A 22 -1.43 5.69 16.33
CA CYS A 22 -1.26 4.91 15.10
C CYS A 22 -1.14 5.85 13.90
N GLN A 23 0.05 5.90 13.30
CA GLN A 23 0.40 6.71 12.13
C GLN A 23 0.28 5.92 10.83
N GLY A 24 0.17 4.61 10.91
CA GLY A 24 -0.13 3.77 9.76
C GLY A 24 -0.22 2.29 10.11
N ILE A 25 -0.89 1.54 9.24
CA ILE A 25 -0.92 0.07 9.27
C ILE A 25 -0.32 -0.42 7.97
N PHE A 26 0.61 -1.37 8.08
CA PHE A 26 1.31 -1.96 6.95
C PHE A 26 0.99 -3.45 6.90
N LEU A 27 0.54 -3.91 5.73
CA LEU A 27 0.35 -5.32 5.45
C LEU A 27 1.42 -5.77 4.45
N ARG A 28 2.26 -6.70 4.87
CA ARG A 28 3.23 -7.40 4.02
C ARG A 28 2.69 -8.77 3.67
N TYR A 29 2.74 -9.10 2.39
CA TYR A 29 2.43 -10.44 1.91
C TYR A 29 3.58 -10.94 1.04
N ASP A 30 4.20 -12.07 1.41
CA ASP A 30 5.26 -12.75 0.64
C ASP A 30 4.74 -14.11 0.19
N LEU A 31 4.31 -14.24 -1.07
CA LEU A 31 3.67 -15.48 -1.55
C LEU A 31 4.60 -16.70 -1.67
N LEU A 32 5.93 -16.54 -1.71
CA LEU A 32 6.84 -17.60 -2.19
C LEU A 32 8.23 -17.61 -1.52
N GLY A 33 8.36 -17.17 -0.27
CA GLY A 33 9.60 -17.30 0.51
C GLY A 33 10.78 -16.58 -0.13
N GLY A 34 10.59 -15.30 -0.47
CA GLY A 34 11.63 -14.44 -1.05
C GLY A 34 11.78 -14.51 -2.58
N ARG A 35 10.85 -15.15 -3.30
CA ARG A 35 10.84 -15.19 -4.79
C ARG A 35 9.62 -14.47 -5.42
N GLY A 36 8.93 -13.64 -4.63
CA GLY A 36 7.93 -12.64 -5.05
C GLY A 36 6.47 -12.98 -4.68
N PRO A 37 5.53 -12.03 -4.86
CA PRO A 37 5.68 -10.60 -4.64
C PRO A 37 5.72 -10.33 -3.12
N ALA A 38 6.57 -9.40 -2.70
CA ALA A 38 6.37 -8.70 -1.45
C ALA A 38 5.46 -7.51 -1.78
N MET A 39 4.18 -7.62 -1.42
CA MET A 39 3.26 -6.48 -1.50
C MET A 39 3.27 -5.79 -0.15
N LEU A 40 3.31 -4.47 -0.15
CA LEU A 40 3.22 -3.66 1.05
C LEU A 40 2.11 -2.62 0.86
N ILE A 41 1.10 -2.70 1.73
CA ILE A 41 -0.06 -1.80 1.73
C ILE A 41 0.01 -0.93 2.98
N GLY A 42 0.19 0.38 2.80
CA GLY A 42 0.18 1.36 3.87
C GLY A 42 -1.15 2.12 3.92
N ASN A 43 -1.77 2.19 5.09
CA ASN A 43 -2.94 3.01 5.37
C ASN A 43 -2.53 4.17 6.29
N VAL A 44 -2.34 5.36 5.72
CA VAL A 44 -1.72 6.50 6.41
C VAL A 44 -2.73 7.65 6.60
N PRO A 45 -3.02 8.09 7.84
CA PRO A 45 -3.93 9.20 8.12
C PRO A 45 -3.44 10.55 7.58
N GLN A 46 -4.35 11.52 7.47
CA GLN A 46 -4.04 12.88 6.97
C GLN A 46 -2.97 13.62 7.74
N GLU A 47 -2.97 13.50 9.06
CA GLU A 47 -2.01 14.21 9.93
C GLU A 47 -0.65 13.52 9.99
N SER A 48 -0.46 12.39 9.31
CA SER A 48 0.76 11.62 9.43
C SER A 48 1.89 12.21 8.61
N PRO A 49 3.09 12.42 9.20
CA PRO A 49 4.26 12.87 8.44
C PRO A 49 4.70 11.85 7.40
N ALA A 50 4.36 10.55 7.56
CA ALA A 50 4.64 9.51 6.58
C ALA A 50 3.83 9.65 5.28
N ARG A 51 2.79 10.52 5.28
CA ARG A 51 1.95 10.75 4.12
C ARG A 51 2.63 11.58 3.04
N GLU A 52 3.50 12.50 3.45
CA GLU A 52 4.24 13.39 2.57
C GLU A 52 5.67 12.86 2.38
N SER A 53 6.06 12.68 1.12
CA SER A 53 7.44 12.34 0.76
C SER A 53 8.15 13.59 0.27
N GLU A 54 9.32 13.89 0.84
CA GLU A 54 10.13 15.04 0.45
C GLU A 54 10.69 14.90 -0.98
N ASP A 55 10.94 13.67 -1.43
CA ASP A 55 11.52 13.35 -2.74
C ASP A 55 10.54 12.67 -3.71
N GLY A 56 9.27 12.57 -3.33
CA GLY A 56 8.21 11.99 -4.15
C GLY A 56 8.19 10.47 -4.18
N VAL A 57 9.13 9.77 -3.52
CA VAL A 57 9.10 8.31 -3.37
C VAL A 57 8.30 7.96 -2.11
N PRO A 58 7.17 7.24 -2.21
CA PRO A 58 6.34 6.89 -1.06
C PRO A 58 7.10 6.04 -0.03
N LEU A 59 6.76 6.19 1.25
CA LEU A 59 7.37 5.39 2.33
C LEU A 59 7.20 3.90 2.08
N GLU A 60 6.01 3.49 1.62
CA GLU A 60 5.69 2.10 1.32
C GLU A 60 6.61 1.48 0.27
N ALA A 61 7.02 2.28 -0.73
CA ALA A 61 8.00 1.85 -1.73
C ALA A 61 9.37 1.59 -1.09
N ARG A 62 9.82 2.49 -0.20
CA ARG A 62 11.11 2.36 0.51
C ARG A 62 11.13 1.15 1.43
N GLU A 63 10.08 0.98 2.23
CA GLU A 63 9.95 -0.16 3.15
C GLU A 63 9.90 -1.49 2.39
N LEU A 64 9.21 -1.52 1.24
CA LEU A 64 9.20 -2.71 0.39
C LEU A 64 10.61 -3.03 -0.13
N LEU A 65 11.31 -2.05 -0.70
CA LEU A 65 12.67 -2.23 -1.21
C LEU A 65 13.65 -2.65 -0.11
N ALA A 66 13.56 -2.04 1.07
CA ALA A 66 14.35 -2.43 2.24
C ALA A 66 14.07 -3.88 2.65
N SER A 67 12.80 -4.31 2.60
CA SER A 67 12.42 -5.70 2.91
C SER A 67 12.91 -6.73 1.89
N LEU A 68 13.27 -6.28 0.69
CA LEU A 68 13.88 -7.06 -0.39
C LEU A 68 15.41 -6.95 -0.40
N GLU A 69 16.00 -6.29 0.61
CA GLU A 69 17.44 -6.04 0.71
C GLU A 69 17.99 -5.28 -0.51
N ASN A 70 17.17 -4.43 -1.13
CA ASN A 70 17.61 -3.58 -2.23
C ASN A 70 18.46 -2.41 -1.71
N GLU A 71 19.75 -2.40 -2.06
CA GLU A 71 20.69 -1.36 -1.66
C GLU A 71 20.80 -0.21 -2.68
N GLU A 72 20.18 -0.35 -3.86
CA GLU A 72 20.20 0.67 -4.90
C GLU A 72 19.34 1.89 -4.52
N GLU A 73 19.87 3.08 -4.80
CA GLU A 73 19.15 4.34 -4.60
C GLU A 73 18.01 4.45 -5.61
N VAL A 74 16.80 4.75 -5.11
CA VAL A 74 15.59 4.86 -5.93
C VAL A 74 15.08 6.28 -5.89
N GLU A 75 15.03 6.89 -7.09
CA GLU A 75 14.52 8.24 -7.33
C GLU A 75 13.13 8.24 -7.97
N PHE A 76 12.35 9.29 -7.69
CA PHE A 76 11.08 9.57 -8.37
C PHE A 76 11.29 9.91 -9.85
N VAL A 77 10.43 9.37 -10.71
CA VAL A 77 10.44 9.64 -12.17
C VAL A 77 9.21 10.42 -12.61
N SER A 78 8.01 9.92 -12.28
CA SER A 78 6.75 10.57 -12.64
C SER A 78 5.59 10.11 -11.76
N ALA A 79 4.50 10.86 -11.78
CA ALA A 79 3.22 10.46 -11.21
C ALA A 79 2.09 10.79 -12.19
N GLU A 80 1.14 9.87 -12.33
CA GLU A 80 0.00 9.99 -13.23
C GLU A 80 -1.29 9.58 -12.52
N ASP A 81 -2.33 10.41 -12.65
CA ASP A 81 -3.63 10.17 -12.03
C ASP A 81 -4.56 9.47 -13.03
N PHE A 82 -5.18 8.38 -12.60
CA PHE A 82 -6.08 7.55 -13.40
C PHE A 82 -7.44 7.38 -12.71
N PRO A 83 -8.55 7.62 -13.42
CA PRO A 83 -9.88 7.35 -12.88
C PRO A 83 -10.19 5.85 -12.89
N VAL A 84 -10.61 5.32 -11.74
CA VAL A 84 -11.07 3.93 -11.56
C VAL A 84 -12.50 3.96 -11.03
N MET A 85 -13.41 3.27 -11.71
CA MET A 85 -14.81 3.14 -11.26
C MET A 85 -14.94 2.02 -10.23
N LEU A 86 -15.56 2.31 -9.09
CA LEU A 86 -15.80 1.37 -7.99
C LEU A 86 -17.30 1.12 -7.76
N GLY A 87 -17.99 0.63 -8.79
CA GLY A 87 -19.45 0.67 -8.84
C GLY A 87 -19.89 2.05 -9.31
N ASP A 88 -20.69 2.75 -8.51
CA ASP A 88 -21.14 4.11 -8.83
C ASP A 88 -20.15 5.21 -8.39
N ASP A 89 -19.13 4.85 -7.59
CA ASP A 89 -18.13 5.77 -7.08
C ASP A 89 -16.93 5.90 -8.02
N LEU A 90 -16.38 7.12 -8.12
CA LEU A 90 -15.13 7.40 -8.85
C LEU A 90 -13.96 7.50 -7.87
N LEU A 91 -12.97 6.62 -8.04
CA LEU A 91 -11.69 6.68 -7.34
C LEU A 91 -10.61 7.26 -8.26
N ILE A 92 -9.86 8.26 -7.80
CA ILE A 92 -8.68 8.74 -8.51
C ILE A 92 -7.46 8.03 -7.93
N VAL A 93 -6.84 7.19 -8.75
CA VAL A 93 -5.62 6.44 -8.40
C VAL A 93 -4.42 7.14 -9.01
N ARG A 94 -3.48 7.55 -8.16
CA ARG A 94 -2.18 8.07 -8.57
C ARG A 94 -1.18 6.93 -8.71
N LYS A 95 -0.67 6.68 -9.90
CA LYS A 95 0.45 5.74 -10.12
C LYS A 95 1.76 6.51 -10.01
N VAL A 96 2.65 6.06 -9.14
CA VAL A 96 3.98 6.65 -8.94
C VAL A 96 5.01 5.76 -9.61
N LYS A 97 5.79 6.35 -10.52
CA LYS A 97 6.92 5.71 -11.17
C LYS A 97 8.21 6.17 -10.52
N VAL A 98 9.07 5.21 -10.23
CA VAL A 98 10.43 5.43 -9.76
C VAL A 98 11.44 4.85 -10.76
N THR A 99 12.72 5.04 -10.48
CA THR A 99 13.85 4.53 -11.28
C THR A 99 13.92 3.00 -11.32
N GLU A 100 13.50 2.32 -10.25
CA GLU A 100 13.35 0.87 -10.22
C GLU A 100 12.09 0.40 -10.96
N GLU A 101 12.28 -0.21 -12.14
CA GLU A 101 11.20 -0.59 -13.06
C GLU A 101 10.33 -1.77 -12.59
N ARG A 102 10.86 -2.61 -11.69
CA ARG A 102 10.13 -3.75 -11.11
C ARG A 102 9.22 -3.32 -9.97
N LEU A 103 9.37 -2.11 -9.47
CA LEU A 103 8.52 -1.55 -8.44
C LEU A 103 7.27 -0.92 -9.06
N TYR A 104 6.10 -1.39 -8.63
CA TYR A 104 4.82 -0.78 -8.96
C TYR A 104 4.27 -0.09 -7.71
N CYS A 105 3.98 1.21 -7.82
CA CYS A 105 3.42 1.98 -6.72
C CYS A 105 2.13 2.70 -7.13
N SER A 106 1.09 2.59 -6.32
CA SER A 106 -0.19 3.27 -6.53
C SER A 106 -0.72 3.85 -5.23
N GLN A 107 -1.30 5.05 -5.29
CA GLN A 107 -1.84 5.79 -4.17
C GLN A 107 -3.27 6.23 -4.44
N PHE A 108 -4.13 6.19 -3.43
CA PHE A 108 -5.46 6.77 -3.52
C PHE A 108 -6.00 7.16 -2.14
N GLY A 109 -6.89 8.15 -2.12
CA GLY A 109 -7.55 8.61 -0.90
C GLY A 109 -8.85 7.85 -0.62
N ARG A 110 -9.13 7.60 0.65
CA ARG A 110 -10.43 7.16 1.16
C ARG A 110 -11.24 8.35 1.69
N SER A 111 -12.55 8.18 1.79
CA SER A 111 -13.48 9.20 2.29
C SER A 111 -13.28 9.56 3.76
N ASP A 112 -12.65 8.69 4.55
CA ASP A 112 -12.28 8.93 5.95
C ASP A 112 -10.94 9.67 6.12
N GLY A 113 -10.39 10.22 5.03
CA GLY A 113 -9.15 10.99 5.07
C GLY A 113 -7.89 10.15 5.13
N VAL A 114 -7.98 8.82 4.98
CA VAL A 114 -6.82 7.92 4.92
C VAL A 114 -6.28 7.83 3.49
N GLN A 115 -4.97 7.94 3.32
CA GLN A 115 -4.27 7.60 2.08
C GLN A 115 -3.90 6.12 2.11
N VAL A 116 -4.25 5.41 1.05
CA VAL A 116 -3.80 4.04 0.81
C VAL A 116 -2.69 4.10 -0.22
N THR A 117 -1.51 3.58 0.12
CA THR A 117 -0.43 3.33 -0.82
C THR A 117 -0.23 1.82 -0.95
N ILE A 118 -0.13 1.34 -2.18
CA ILE A 118 0.22 -0.05 -2.50
C ILE A 118 1.55 -0.03 -3.23
N ALA A 119 2.55 -0.68 -2.67
CA ALA A 119 3.81 -1.00 -3.33
C ALA A 119 3.86 -2.50 -3.62
N SER A 120 4.28 -2.87 -4.82
CA SER A 120 4.35 -4.26 -5.26
C SER A 120 5.62 -4.49 -6.07
N TRP A 121 6.29 -5.61 -5.81
CA TRP A 121 7.48 -6.03 -6.54
C TRP A 121 7.15 -7.01 -7.66
N ASP A 122 7.65 -6.72 -8.86
CA ASP A 122 7.61 -7.58 -10.05
C ASP A 122 6.18 -7.94 -10.54
N ARG A 123 5.16 -7.34 -9.93
CA ARG A 123 3.75 -7.57 -10.25
C ARG A 123 2.98 -6.26 -10.32
N PRO A 124 2.46 -5.90 -11.50
CA PRO A 124 1.57 -4.76 -11.66
C PRO A 124 0.35 -4.86 -10.74
N ILE A 125 -0.08 -3.72 -10.22
CA ILE A 125 -1.29 -3.61 -9.42
C ILE A 125 -2.48 -3.56 -10.38
N SER A 126 -3.38 -4.56 -10.28
CA SER A 126 -4.60 -4.63 -11.09
C SER A 126 -5.68 -3.72 -10.51
N ASP A 127 -6.52 -3.17 -11.39
CA ASP A 127 -7.65 -2.34 -10.99
C ASP A 127 -8.66 -3.09 -10.09
N ASP A 128 -8.76 -4.42 -10.26
CA ASP A 128 -9.60 -5.28 -9.42
C ASP A 128 -9.20 -5.23 -7.94
N LEU A 129 -7.91 -4.99 -7.63
CA LEU A 129 -7.46 -4.87 -6.25
C LEU A 129 -8.07 -3.65 -5.57
N TYR A 130 -8.23 -2.54 -6.29
CA TYR A 130 -8.87 -1.33 -5.74
C TYR A 130 -10.34 -1.55 -5.39
N GLN A 131 -11.01 -2.46 -6.11
CA GLN A 131 -12.40 -2.85 -5.81
C GLN A 131 -12.51 -3.67 -4.51
N LEU A 132 -11.49 -4.46 -4.19
CA LEU A 132 -11.45 -5.26 -2.96
C LEU A 132 -11.12 -4.44 -1.72
N LEU A 133 -10.51 -3.26 -1.89
CA LEU A 133 -10.14 -2.35 -0.79
C LEU A 133 -11.31 -1.46 -0.34
N LYS A 134 -12.55 -1.77 -0.77
CA LYS A 134 -13.74 -1.13 -0.21
C LYS A 134 -13.73 -1.27 1.32
N PRO A 135 -14.10 -0.21 2.06
CA PRO A 135 -14.32 -0.32 3.49
C PRO A 135 -15.24 -1.50 3.74
N LEU A 136 -14.81 -2.44 4.58
CA LEU A 136 -15.68 -3.52 5.04
C LEU A 136 -16.96 -2.86 5.61
N PRO A 137 -18.16 -3.33 5.21
CA PRO A 137 -19.41 -2.76 5.68
C PRO A 137 -19.40 -2.63 7.21
N ALA A 138 -19.84 -1.49 7.74
CA ALA A 138 -19.86 -1.24 9.18
C ALA A 138 -20.59 -2.36 9.95
N GLU A 139 -21.58 -2.98 9.30
CA GLU A 139 -22.35 -4.14 9.76
C GLU A 139 -21.48 -5.38 10.06
N MET A 140 -20.34 -5.56 9.37
CA MET A 140 -19.41 -6.67 9.63
C MET A 140 -18.62 -6.52 10.94
N PHE A 141 -18.48 -5.30 11.45
CA PHE A 141 -17.81 -5.02 12.73
C PHE A 141 -18.80 -4.93 13.90
N GLN A 142 -20.11 -5.08 13.65
CA GLN A 142 -21.16 -5.10 14.67
C GLN A 142 -21.44 -6.50 15.22
N GLN A 143 -20.43 -7.37 15.29
CA GLN A 143 -20.58 -8.63 16.03
C GLN A 143 -20.32 -8.40 17.53
N GLY A 144 -21.43 -8.20 18.26
CA GLY A 144 -21.69 -8.68 19.62
C GLY A 144 -20.76 -8.23 20.74
#